data_AF-A0A662DCD5-F1
#
_entry.id   AF-A0A662DCD5-F1
#
_cell.length_a   1.000
_cell.length_b   1.000
_cell.length_c   1.000
_cell.angle_alpha   90.00
_cell.angle_beta   90.00
_cell.angle_gamma   90.00
#
_symmetry.space_group_name_H-M   'P 1'
#
loop_
_entity.id
_entity.type
_entity.pdbx_description
1 polymer ?
#
loop_
_entity_poly.entity_id
_entity_poly.type
_entity_poly.pdbx_seq_one_letter_code
_entity_poly.pdbx_strand_id
1 'polypeptide(L)'
;MVGCDIGTGGTKAIIVDLKGKVVSSHFFEYGLIIPKSGWAEQDPEWYWKGVTETIRVSIQKAGINPKDIIAVGLSSLTPACILIDKDFKLLQNSHIWMDRRATNECEWIRKNMG
;
A
#
# COMPACT_ATOMS: atom_id res chain seq x y z
N MET A 1 11.53 7.25 14.62
CA MET A 1 11.38 6.25 13.56
C MET A 1 10.05 6.47 12.85
N VAL A 2 9.93 6.08 11.58
CA VAL A 2 8.66 6.07 10.82
C VAL A 2 8.18 4.64 10.68
N GLY A 3 6.90 4.39 10.94
CA GLY A 3 6.21 3.18 10.48
C GLY A 3 5.14 3.58 9.47
N CYS A 4 5.10 2.94 8.31
CA CYS A 4 4.11 3.22 7.27
C CYS A 4 3.48 1.93 6.75
N ASP A 5 2.15 1.90 6.73
CA ASP A 5 1.34 0.75 6.37
C ASP A 5 0.44 1.10 5.17
N ILE A 6 0.66 0.43 4.05
CA ILE A 6 -0.09 0.59 2.79
C ILE A 6 -1.25 -0.42 2.81
N GLY A 7 -2.34 -0.05 3.46
CA GLY A 7 -3.53 -0.90 3.62
C GLY A 7 -4.48 -0.86 2.42
N THR A 8 -5.50 -1.72 2.44
CA THR A 8 -6.51 -1.77 1.36
C THR A 8 -7.40 -0.53 1.32
N GLY A 9 -7.78 0.05 2.47
CA GLY A 9 -8.62 1.26 2.50
C GLY A 9 -7.83 2.58 2.49
N GLY A 10 -6.50 2.53 2.52
CA GLY A 10 -5.68 3.71 2.66
C GLY A 10 -4.32 3.41 3.26
N THR A 11 -3.43 4.40 3.19
CA THR A 11 -2.10 4.34 3.78
C THR A 11 -2.08 5.08 5.12
N LYS A 12 -1.45 4.50 6.14
CA LYS A 12 -1.20 5.16 7.43
C LYS A 12 0.29 5.31 7.65
N ALA A 13 0.73 6.43 8.20
CA ALA A 13 2.06 6.56 8.76
C ALA A 13 2.02 7.04 10.21
N ILE A 14 3.01 6.63 10.99
CA ILE A 14 3.22 7.00 12.38
C ILE A 14 4.68 7.40 12.62
N ILE A 15 4.88 8.39 13.49
CA ILE A 15 6.18 8.67 14.09
C ILE A 15 6.24 7.99 15.46
N VAL A 16 7.29 7.22 15.69
CA VAL A 16 7.50 6.46 16.94
C VAL A 16 8.85 6.83 17.54
N ASP A 17 8.90 7.05 18.84
CA ASP A 17 10.15 7.28 19.57
C ASP A 17 10.90 5.97 19.87
N LEU A 18 12.09 6.07 20.48
CA LEU A 18 12.91 4.89 20.81
C LEU A 18 12.32 3.99 21.91
N LYS A 19 11.29 4.47 22.62
CA LYS A 19 10.57 3.71 23.64
C LYS A 19 9.31 3.04 23.07
N GLY A 20 9.05 3.18 21.77
CA GLY A 20 7.87 2.62 21.11
C GLY A 20 6.61 3.49 21.24
N LYS A 21 6.71 4.73 21.76
CA LYS A 21 5.57 5.62 21.88
C LYS A 21 5.26 6.29 20.54
N VAL A 22 3.99 6.24 20.14
CA VAL A 22 3.50 6.99 18.97
C VAL A 22 3.44 8.48 19.30
N VAL A 23 4.20 9.28 18.55
CA VAL A 23 4.28 10.74 18.68
C VAL A 23 3.24 11.43 17.81
N SER A 24 3.05 10.95 16.58
CA SER A 24 2.08 11.49 15.64
C SER A 24 1.63 10.42 14.64
N SER A 25 0.53 10.69 13.94
CA SER A 25 0.06 9.84 12.85
C SER A 25 -0.72 10.62 11.79
N HIS A 26 -0.79 10.05 10.59
CA HIS A 26 -1.68 10.49 9.53
C HIS A 26 -2.17 9.31 8.71
N PHE A 27 -3.35 9.46 8.13
CA PHE A 27 -4.01 8.46 7.29
C PHE A 27 -4.48 9.14 6.01
N PHE A 28 -4.19 8.51 4.88
CA PHE A 28 -4.63 8.91 3.56
C PHE A 28 -5.55 7.81 3.02
N GLU A 29 -6.81 8.16 2.79
CA GLU A 29 -7.82 7.22 2.31
C GLU A 29 -7.77 7.11 0.78
N TYR A 30 -7.91 5.88 0.27
CA TYR A 30 -8.16 5.63 -1.14
C TYR A 30 -9.14 4.47 -1.32
N GLY A 31 -9.85 4.49 -2.44
CA GLY A 31 -10.94 3.56 -2.69
C GLY A 31 -10.51 2.22 -3.30
N LEU A 32 -11.53 1.53 -3.81
CA LEU A 32 -11.40 0.36 -4.67
C LEU A 32 -11.96 0.71 -6.04
N ILE A 33 -11.30 0.20 -7.07
CA ILE A 33 -11.80 0.19 -8.44
C ILE A 33 -12.43 -1.19 -8.66
N ILE A 34 -13.72 -1.23 -8.99
CA ILE A 34 -14.47 -2.47 -9.22
C ILE A 34 -15.02 -2.44 -10.65
N PRO A 35 -14.23 -2.82 -11.66
CA PRO A 35 -14.68 -2.77 -13.06
C PRO A 35 -15.82 -3.77 -13.34
N LYS A 36 -15.82 -4.91 -12.66
CA LYS A 36 -16.78 -6.02 -12.81
C LYS A 36 -16.97 -6.73 -11.47
N SER A 37 -18.06 -7.50 -11.35
CA SER A 37 -18.27 -8.38 -10.19
C SER A 37 -17.10 -9.36 -10.03
N GLY A 38 -16.60 -9.49 -8.80
CA GLY A 38 -15.44 -10.33 -8.47
C GLY A 38 -14.09 -9.75 -8.85
N TRP A 39 -14.02 -8.55 -9.43
CA TRP A 39 -12.78 -7.85 -9.74
C TRP A 39 -12.52 -6.78 -8.67
N ALA A 40 -11.28 -6.65 -8.23
CA ALA A 40 -10.88 -5.66 -7.24
C ALA A 40 -9.50 -5.10 -7.60
N GLU A 41 -9.48 -3.81 -7.87
CA GLU A 41 -8.30 -3.09 -8.34
C GLU A 41 -8.03 -1.85 -7.50
N GLN A 42 -6.80 -1.37 -7.53
CA GLN A 42 -6.40 -0.06 -6.99
C GLN A 42 -5.40 0.59 -7.94
N ASP A 43 -5.45 1.91 -8.07
CA ASP A 43 -4.45 2.68 -8.81
C ASP A 43 -3.14 2.73 -7.99
N PRO A 44 -2.02 2.17 -8.49
CA PRO A 44 -0.74 2.18 -7.77
C PRO A 44 -0.21 3.58 -7.43
N GLU A 45 -0.60 4.62 -8.18
CA GLU A 45 -0.25 6.01 -7.86
C GLU A 45 -0.87 6.47 -6.53
N TRP A 46 -1.97 5.87 -6.09
CA TRP A 46 -2.57 6.16 -4.78
C TRP A 46 -1.67 5.70 -3.64
N TYR A 47 -0.94 4.59 -3.81
CA TYR A 47 0.03 4.13 -2.81
C TYR A 47 1.16 5.13 -2.65
N TRP A 48 1.73 5.60 -3.77
CA TRP A 48 2.81 6.59 -3.74
C TRP A 48 2.38 7.90 -3.09
N LYS A 49 1.21 8.42 -3.47
CA LYS A 49 0.62 9.62 -2.85
C LYS A 49 0.37 9.40 -1.36
N GLY A 50 -0.23 8.27 -0.99
CA GLY A 50 -0.51 7.91 0.39
C GLY A 50 0.74 7.82 1.26
N VAL A 51 1.80 7.13 0.80
CA VAL A 51 3.08 7.02 1.52
C VAL A 51 3.72 8.39 1.71
N THR A 52 3.89 9.15 0.61
CA THR A 52 4.61 10.43 0.67
C THR A 52 3.85 11.47 1.49
N GLU A 53 2.52 11.51 1.41
CA GLU A 53 1.69 12.43 2.18
C GLU A 53 1.65 12.05 3.66
N THR A 54 1.35 10.79 3.98
CA THR A 54 1.24 10.37 5.38
C THR A 54 2.55 10.54 6.14
N ILE A 55 3.69 10.23 5.53
CA ILE A 55 5.00 10.45 6.16
C ILE A 55 5.25 11.94 6.38
N ARG A 56 5.08 12.77 5.34
CA ARG A 56 5.31 14.22 5.41
C ARG A 56 4.46 14.88 6.49
N VAL A 57 3.16 14.61 6.51
CA VAL A 57 2.22 15.19 7.48
C VAL A 57 2.50 14.67 8.89
N SER A 58 2.86 13.39 9.05
CA SER A 58 3.20 12.83 10.36
C SER A 58 4.46 13.49 10.94
N ILE A 59 5.50 13.72 10.13
CA ILE A 59 6.70 14.46 10.56
C ILE A 59 6.34 15.89 10.97
N GLN A 60 5.55 16.60 10.16
CA GLN A 60 5.10 17.96 10.48
C GLN A 60 4.33 18.02 11.80
N LYS A 61 3.38 17.09 12.01
CA LYS A 61 2.60 16.99 13.26
C LYS A 61 3.45 16.63 14.48
N ALA A 62 4.53 15.88 14.31
CA ALA A 62 5.46 15.58 15.39
C ALA A 62 6.35 16.77 15.77
N GLY A 63 6.48 17.79 14.90
CA GLY A 63 7.31 18.96 15.15
C GLY A 63 8.81 18.66 15.21
N ILE A 64 9.26 17.58 14.56
CA ILE A 64 10.66 17.13 14.58
C ILE A 64 11.39 17.50 13.28
N ASN A 65 12.72 17.53 13.33
CA ASN A 65 13.53 17.66 12.13
C ASN A 65 13.49 16.32 11.36
N PRO A 66 13.21 16.31 10.04
CA PRO A 66 13.29 15.09 9.23
C PRO A 66 14.64 14.36 9.35
N LYS A 67 15.73 15.09 9.65
CA LYS A 67 17.07 14.51 9.88
C LYS A 67 17.16 13.63 11.13
N ASP A 68 16.21 13.72 12.05
CA ASP A 68 16.16 12.90 13.27
C ASP A 68 15.51 11.52 13.04
N ILE A 69 14.98 11.27 11.83
CA ILE A 69 14.43 9.97 11.47
C ILE A 69 15.58 9.00 11.17
N ILE A 70 15.81 8.07 12.10
CA ILE A 70 16.87 7.05 11.97
C ILE A 70 16.45 5.78 11.21
N ALA A 71 15.15 5.56 11.02
CA ALA A 71 14.62 4.36 10.37
C ALA A 71 13.21 4.59 9.82
N VAL A 72 12.91 3.90 8.72
CA VAL A 72 11.58 3.81 8.08
C VAL A 72 11.22 2.33 7.92
N GLY A 73 10.11 1.91 8.51
CA GLY A 73 9.52 0.58 8.32
C GLY A 73 8.30 0.68 7.40
N LEU A 74 8.18 -0.28 6.48
CA LEU A 74 7.07 -0.38 5.54
C LEU A 74 6.35 -1.72 5.71
N SER A 75 5.02 -1.67 5.76
CA SER A 75 4.13 -2.81 5.57
C SER A 75 3.13 -2.50 4.46
N SER A 76 2.55 -3.54 3.86
CA SER A 76 1.59 -3.37 2.78
C SER A 76 0.60 -4.52 2.72
N LEU A 77 -0.55 -4.26 2.09
CA LEU A 77 -1.50 -5.28 1.68
C LEU A 77 -0.81 -6.31 0.77
N THR A 78 -1.07 -7.59 1.01
CA THR A 78 -0.46 -8.68 0.23
C THR A 78 -1.43 -9.85 0.08
N PRO A 79 -1.47 -10.51 -1.09
CA PRO A 79 -0.76 -10.15 -2.33
C PRO A 79 -1.39 -8.96 -3.07
N ALA A 80 -0.55 -8.18 -3.75
CA ALA A 80 -0.94 -7.23 -4.79
C ALA A 80 -0.06 -7.46 -6.03
N CYS A 81 -0.65 -7.42 -7.21
CA CYS A 81 0.04 -7.58 -8.48
C CYS A 81 0.06 -6.24 -9.23
N ILE A 82 1.22 -5.61 -9.28
CA ILE A 82 1.47 -4.35 -10.00
C ILE A 82 2.34 -4.68 -11.20
N LEU A 83 1.83 -4.45 -12.41
CA LEU A 83 2.57 -4.68 -13.65
C LEU A 83 3.18 -3.38 -14.16
N ILE A 84 4.48 -3.43 -14.46
CA ILE A 84 5.27 -2.31 -14.98
C ILE A 84 6.02 -2.71 -16.25
N ASP A 85 6.29 -1.75 -17.11
CA ASP A 85 7.22 -1.93 -18.24
C ASP A 85 8.69 -1.69 -17.83
N LYS A 86 9.59 -1.82 -18.81
CA LYS A 86 11.04 -1.60 -18.63
C LYS A 86 11.41 -0.16 -18.24
N ASP A 87 10.50 0.79 -18.46
CA ASP A 87 10.67 2.21 -18.15
C ASP A 87 9.93 2.57 -16.84
N PHE A 88 9.55 1.56 -16.04
CA PHE A 88 8.80 1.67 -14.78
C PHE A 88 7.43 2.32 -14.91
N LYS A 89 6.81 2.29 -16.11
CA LYS A 89 5.45 2.79 -16.28
C LYS A 89 4.44 1.72 -15.95
N LEU A 90 3.37 2.12 -15.27
CA LEU A 90 2.24 1.26 -14.93
C LEU A 90 1.55 0.80 -16.22
N LEU A 91 1.36 -0.51 -16.33
CA LEU A 91 0.66 -1.12 -17.47
C LEU A 91 -0.85 -1.20 -17.25
N GLN A 92 -1.29 -1.25 -15.98
CA GLN A 92 -2.68 -1.33 -15.55
C GLN A 92 -2.80 -1.02 -14.05
N ASN A 93 -4.03 -0.97 -13.53
CA ASN A 93 -4.29 -0.93 -12.09
C ASN A 93 -3.75 -2.19 -11.40
N SER A 94 -3.40 -2.07 -10.12
CA SER A 94 -3.01 -3.20 -9.28
C SER A 94 -4.19 -4.14 -9.08
N HIS A 95 -4.03 -5.44 -9.35
CA HIS A 95 -4.98 -6.44 -8.85
C HIS A 95 -4.64 -6.73 -7.39
N ILE A 96 -5.62 -6.73 -6.49
CA ILE A 96 -5.39 -6.91 -5.05
C ILE A 96 -5.91 -8.26 -4.54
N TRP A 97 -5.54 -8.65 -3.32
CA TRP A 97 -5.79 -9.96 -2.73
C TRP A 97 -7.25 -10.47 -2.77
N MET A 98 -8.23 -9.57 -2.85
CA MET A 98 -9.65 -9.92 -2.93
C MET A 98 -10.17 -10.09 -4.37
N ASP A 99 -9.30 -9.89 -5.38
CA ASP A 99 -9.63 -10.10 -6.79
C ASP A 99 -9.78 -11.59 -7.10
N ARG A 100 -10.87 -11.94 -7.78
CA ARG A 100 -11.25 -13.31 -8.12
C ARG A 100 -11.32 -13.53 -9.63
N ARG A 101 -10.75 -12.64 -10.45
CA ARG A 101 -10.84 -12.75 -11.91
C ARG A 101 -10.22 -14.05 -12.44
N ALA A 102 -9.19 -14.55 -11.75
CA ALA A 102 -8.45 -15.76 -12.12
C ALA A 102 -9.06 -17.07 -11.55
N THR A 103 -10.37 -17.10 -11.24
CA THR A 103 -10.99 -18.26 -10.61
C THR A 103 -10.91 -19.51 -11.52
N ASN A 104 -11.12 -19.36 -12.83
CA ASN A 104 -11.08 -20.48 -13.78
C ASN A 104 -9.64 -21.03 -13.92
N GLU A 105 -8.65 -20.15 -13.96
CA GLU A 105 -7.23 -20.46 -14.03
C GLU A 105 -6.78 -21.19 -12.75
N CYS A 106 -7.20 -20.72 -11.57
CA CYS A 106 -6.97 -21.40 -10.30
C CYS A 106 -7.56 -22.83 -10.29
N GLU A 107 -8.79 -23.00 -10.78
CA GLU A 107 -9.42 -24.32 -10.91
C GLU A 107 -8.69 -25.22 -11.92
N TRP A 108 -8.22 -24.66 -13.03
CA TRP A 108 -7.43 -25.39 -14.01
C TRP A 108 -6.09 -25.86 -13.41
N ILE A 109 -5.38 -24.98 -12.70
CA ILE A 109 -4.12 -25.33 -12.00
C ILE A 109 -4.37 -26.46 -11.00
N ARG A 110 -5.42 -26.37 -10.16
CA ARG A 110 -5.80 -27.42 -9.20
C ARG A 110 -6.12 -28.77 -9.85
N LYS A 111 -6.63 -28.78 -11.08
CA LYS A 111 -6.98 -30.04 -11.77
C LYS A 111 -5.81 -30.67 -12.51
N ASN A 112 -4.82 -29.88 -12.91
CA ASN A 112 -3.80 -30.31 -13.87
C ASN A 112 -2.36 -30.24 -13.33
N MET A 113 -2.10 -29.45 -12.28
CA MET A 113 -0.75 -29.19 -11.75
C MET A 113 -0.64 -29.46 -10.23
N GLY A 114 -1.68 -29.99 -9.60
CA GLY A 114 -1.71 -30.36 -8.18
C GLY A 114 -2.75 -31.42 -7.89
#